data_AF-A0A139LGG7-F1
#
_entry.id   AF-A0A139LGG7-F1
#
_cell.length_a   1.000
_cell.length_b   1.000
_cell.length_c   1.000
_cell.angle_alpha   90.00
_cell.angle_beta   90.00
_cell.angle_gamma   90.00
#
_symmetry.space_group_name_H-M   'P 1'
#
loop_
_entity.id
_entity.type
_entity.pdbx_description
1 polymer ?
#
loop_
_entity_poly.entity_id
_entity_poly.type
_entity_poly.pdbx_seq_one_letter_code
_entity_poly.pdbx_strand_id
1 'polypeptide(L)' 'MQLPERLGLATSGNYRNFYLKDGRKYAHAINPITGYPVQKDILSATIIAHQCMLADAYATAFMTLGSRKARQL' A
#
# COMPACT_ATOMS: atom_id res chain seq x y z
N MET A 1 -8.99 -3.08 18.47
CA MET A 1 -10.04 -2.79 17.48
C MET A 1 -10.83 -4.07 17.28
N GLN A 2 -12.05 -4.15 17.80
CA GLN A 2 -12.92 -5.30 17.61
C GLN A 2 -13.69 -5.07 16.31
N LEU A 3 -13.49 -5.92 15.30
CA LEU A 3 -14.24 -5.83 14.03
C LEU A 3 -15.62 -6.49 14.22
N PRO A 4 -16.74 -5.78 14.00
CA PRO A 4 -18.06 -6.39 14.02
C PRO A 4 -18.29 -7.16 12.71
N GLU A 5 -18.86 -8.37 12.81
CA GLU A 5 -19.11 -9.32 11.70
C GLU A 5 -17.88 -9.68 10.82
N ARG A 6 -18.05 -10.65 9.90
CA ARG A 6 -16.97 -11.22 9.07
C ARG A 6 -16.42 -10.20 8.06
N LEU A 7 -15.52 -9.34 8.52
CA LEU A 7 -14.78 -8.39 7.68
C LEU A 7 -13.36 -8.90 7.40
N GLY A 8 -12.85 -8.55 6.22
CA GLY A 8 -11.46 -8.75 5.84
C GLY A 8 -10.60 -7.54 6.22
N LEU A 9 -9.40 -7.80 6.71
CA LEU A 9 -8.41 -6.79 7.05
C LEU A 9 -7.09 -7.13 6.37
N ALA A 10 -6.49 -6.15 5.70
CA ALA A 10 -5.19 -6.30 5.07
C ALA A 10 -4.35 -5.04 5.27
N THR A 11 -3.02 -5.22 5.35
CA THR A 11 -2.06 -4.12 5.47
C THR A 11 -0.97 -4.29 4.44
N SER A 12 -0.74 -3.25 3.64
CA SER A 12 0.41 -3.14 2.74
C SER A 12 1.35 -2.05 3.26
N GLY A 13 2.65 -2.31 3.32
CA GLY A 13 3.62 -1.35 3.83
C GLY A 13 4.97 -1.46 3.12
N ASN A 14 5.64 -0.31 2.92
CA ASN A 14 6.95 -0.22 2.27
C ASN A 14 8.08 0.08 3.28
N TYR A 15 7.76 0.07 4.58
CA TYR A 15 8.69 0.44 5.65
C TYR A 15 9.78 -0.62 5.92
N ARG A 16 9.51 -1.91 5.64
CA ARG A 16 10.41 -3.03 5.93
C ARG A 16 11.22 -3.53 4.73
N ASN A 17 10.66 -3.40 3.53
CA ASN A 17 11.25 -3.92 2.30
C ASN A 17 11.65 -2.72 1.43
N PHE A 18 12.92 -2.32 1.54
CA PHE A 18 13.56 -1.36 0.66
C PHE A 18 15.04 -1.65 0.51
N TYR A 19 15.59 -1.35 -0.66
CA TYR A 19 17.02 -1.43 -0.93
C TYR A 19 17.60 0.00 -1.01
N LEU A 20 18.74 0.25 -0.38
CA LEU A 20 19.48 1.49 -0.51
C LEU A 20 20.58 1.32 -1.55
N LYS A 21 20.54 2.11 -2.62
CA LYS A 21 21.63 2.19 -3.61
C LYS A 21 21.92 3.65 -3.92
N ASP A 22 23.19 4.04 -3.86
CA ASP A 22 23.65 5.40 -4.21
C ASP A 22 22.88 6.52 -3.47
N GLY A 23 22.60 6.31 -2.17
CA GLY A 23 21.85 7.27 -1.34
C GLY A 23 20.34 7.35 -1.63
N ARG A 24 19.81 6.55 -2.55
CA ARG A 24 18.39 6.49 -2.91
C ARG A 24 17.72 5.23 -2.38
N LYS A 25 16.52 5.40 -1.83
CA LYS A 25 15.67 4.32 -1.31
C LYS A 25 14.82 3.75 -2.44
N TYR A 26 15.00 2.47 -2.75
CA TYR A 26 14.21 1.73 -3.73
C TYR A 26 13.20 0.86 -2.98
N ALA A 27 11.91 1.18 -3.08
CA ALA A 27 10.83 0.37 -2.52
C ALA A 27 10.57 -0.89 -3.36
N HIS A 28 10.03 -1.95 -2.77
CA HIS A 28 9.70 -3.20 -3.51
C HIS A 28 8.44 -3.10 -4.37
N ALA A 29 7.60 -2.08 -4.14
CA ALA A 29 6.46 -1.80 -5.00
C ALA A 29 6.93 -1.06 -6.26
N ILE A 30 6.58 -1.58 -7.43
CA ILE A 30 6.89 -0.97 -8.75
C ILE A 30 5.67 -0.21 -9.23
N ASN A 31 5.87 1.02 -9.70
CA ASN A 31 4.81 1.78 -10.35
C ASN A 31 4.57 1.16 -11.74
N PRO A 32 3.40 0.57 -12.02
CA PRO A 32 3.16 -0.11 -13.29
C PRO A 32 3.13 0.84 -14.48
N ILE A 33 2.96 2.15 -14.27
CA ILE A 33 2.97 3.17 -15.33
C ILE A 33 4.41 3.51 -15.74
N THR A 34 5.33 3.62 -14.78
CA THR A 34 6.69 4.10 -15.04
C THR A 34 7.74 2.99 -15.04
N GLY A 35 7.44 1.81 -14.49
CA GLY A 35 8.40 0.72 -14.31
C GLY A 35 9.43 0.96 -13.19
N TYR A 36 9.33 2.09 -12.48
CA TYR A 36 10.25 2.44 -11.40
C TYR A 36 9.65 2.20 -10.01
N PRO A 37 10.49 1.97 -8.98
CA PRO A 37 10.04 1.86 -7.60
C PRO A 37 9.19 3.05 -7.14
N VAL A 38 8.07 2.72 -6.49
CA VAL A 38 7.12 3.68 -5.95
C VAL A 38 7.77 4.40 -4.77
N GLN A 39 8.24 5.63 -4.99
CA GLN A 39 8.55 6.58 -3.92
C GLN A 39 7.31 7.45 -3.68
N LYS A 40 6.40 6.97 -2.83
CA LYS A 40 5.20 7.72 -2.43
C LYS A 40 5.23 8.00 -0.93
N ASP A 41 4.40 8.95 -0.54
CA ASP A 41 4.27 9.54 0.79
C ASP A 41 3.57 8.65 1.82
N ILE A 42 3.23 7.40 1.47
CA ILE A 42 2.57 6.44 2.34
C ILE A 42 3.57 5.39 2.83
N LEU A 43 3.63 5.21 4.15
CA LEU A 43 4.44 4.17 4.81
C LEU A 43 3.69 2.82 4.92
N SER A 44 2.38 2.88 5.20
CA SER A 44 1.48 1.74 5.19
C SER A 44 0.04 2.15 4.89
N ALA A 45 -0.72 1.26 4.27
CA ALA A 45 -2.16 1.34 4.12
C ALA A 45 -2.80 0.11 4.76
N THR A 46 -3.71 0.32 5.71
CA THR A 46 -4.50 -0.74 6.35
C THR A 46 -5.96 -0.54 5.96
N ILE A 47 -6.56 -1.57 5.36
CA ILE A 47 -7.91 -1.54 4.83
C ILE A 47 -8.76 -2.57 5.54
N ILE A 48 -9.99 -2.17 5.86
CA ILE A 48 -11.06 -3.04 6.32
C ILE A 48 -12.13 -3.05 5.24
N ALA A 49 -12.49 -4.23 4.76
CA ALA A 49 -13.50 -4.41 3.72
C ALA A 49 -14.35 -5.65 4.02
N HIS A 50 -15.46 -5.82 3.30
CA HIS A 50 -16.36 -6.97 3.46
C HIS A 50 -15.71 -8.32 3.06
N GLN A 51 -14.58 -8.28 2.34
CA GLN A 51 -13.84 -9.47 1.91
C GLN A 51 -12.33 -9.22 2.04
N CYS A 52 -11.56 -10.23 2.46
CA CYS A 52 -10.10 -10.12 2.59
C CYS A 52 -9.42 -9.76 1.26
N MET A 53 -9.89 -10.34 0.14
CA MET A 53 -9.34 -10.06 -1.19
C MET A 53 -9.49 -8.58 -1.58
N LEU A 54 -10.62 -7.97 -1.24
CA LEU A 54 -10.83 -6.54 -1.49
C LEU A 54 -9.93 -5.68 -0.60
N ALA A 55 -9.83 -6.01 0.69
CA ALA A 55 -8.94 -5.30 1.60
C ALA A 55 -7.48 -5.32 1.09
N ASP A 56 -7.01 -6.47 0.62
CA ASP A 56 -5.65 -6.64 0.11
C ASP A 56 -5.41 -5.89 -1.22
N ALA A 57 -6.37 -5.98 -2.15
CA ALA A 57 -6.32 -5.25 -3.42
C ALA A 57 -6.24 -3.73 -3.19
N TYR A 58 -7.09 -3.18 -2.32
CA TYR A 58 -7.07 -1.75 -1.99
C TYR A 58 -5.80 -1.35 -1.24
N ALA A 59 -5.32 -2.16 -0.29
CA ALA A 59 -4.09 -1.87 0.43
C ALA A 59 -2.91 -1.75 -0.55
N THR A 60 -2.79 -2.66 -1.52
CA THR A 60 -1.74 -2.62 -2.56
C THR A 60 -1.91 -1.44 -3.52
N ALA A 61 -3.14 -1.19 -3.98
CA ALA A 61 -3.43 -0.09 -4.89
C ALA A 61 -3.13 1.28 -4.26
N PHE A 62 -3.52 1.48 -3.00
CA PHE A 62 -3.31 2.76 -2.31
C PHE A 62 -1.83 3.03 -2.06
N MET A 63 -1.03 2.01 -1.73
CA MET A 63 0.42 2.13 -1.65
C MET A 63 1.03 2.61 -2.97
N THR A 64 0.46 2.22 -4.12
CA THR A 64 0.91 2.64 -5.46
C THR A 64 0.43 4.06 -5.82
N LEU A 65 -0.80 4.40 -5.47
CA LEU A 65 -1.44 5.68 -5.81
C LEU A 65 -0.89 6.88 -5.02
N GLY A 66 -0.50 6.68 -3.76
CA GLY A 66 -0.07 7.75 -2.85
C GLY A 66 -1.25 8.42 -2.13
N SER A 67 -0.96 9.15 -1.04
CA SER A 67 -1.97 9.48 -0.01
C SER A 67 -3.07 10.40 -0.51
N ARG A 68 -2.74 11.28 -1.45
CA ARG A 68 -3.69 12.23 -2.04
C ARG A 68 -4.75 11.54 -2.88
N LYS A 69 -4.34 10.64 -3.78
CA LYS A 69 -5.26 9.92 -4.66
C LYS A 69 -6.07 8.88 -3.89
N ALA A 70 -5.43 8.20 -2.95
CA ALA A 70 -6.11 7.21 -2.10
C ALA A 70 -7.24 7.82 -1.26
N ARG A 71 -7.09 9.07 -0.80
CA ARG A 71 -8.15 9.79 -0.04
C ARG A 71 -9.34 10.26 -0.88
N GLN A 72 -9.24 10.20 -2.21
CA GLN A 72 -10.31 10.62 -3.12
C GLN A 72 -11.18 9.45 -3.59
N LEU A 73 -10.82 8.23 -3.19
CA LEU A 73 -11.55 6.98 -3.44
C LEU A 73 -12.29 6.57 -2.16
#